data_AF-A0A8H2WW15-F1
#
_entry.id   AF-A0A8H2WW15-F1
#
_cell.length_a   1.000
_cell.length_b   1.000
_cell.length_c   1.000
_cell.angle_alpha   90.00
_cell.angle_beta   90.00
_cell.angle_gamma   90.00
#
_symmetry.space_group_name_H-M   'P 1'
#
loop_
_entity.id
_entity.type
_entity.pdbx_description
1 polymer ?
#
loop_
_entity_poly.entity_id
_entity_poly.type
_entity_poly.pdbx_seq_one_letter_code
_entity_poly.pdbx_strand_id
1 'polypeptide(L)'
;MSAFLASLGLFSTQLAKLSGYKVITTTSPKNYNLLKSLGADVIVNYRDTDIVQQIQKATKNSLKYAFDTISEADTQAICVKSLASTPKAAIPGKVIVVQFPNEDTKSLRSDVVIQPTIIYMALGGSFEWPGISLPASPEDKAHMVSWIPKLEELVTKGQIKPNPVKVWPGGLEAVNEGFQYMREGKVSAEKIVYNVM
;
A
#
# COMPACT_ATOMS: atom_id res chain seq x y z
N MET A 1 4.97 -12.63 -6.14
CA MET A 1 5.74 -11.73 -5.25
C MET A 1 4.79 -10.82 -4.45
N SER A 2 3.73 -11.34 -3.81
CA SER A 2 2.63 -10.52 -3.23
C SER A 2 2.67 -10.37 -1.69
N ALA A 3 3.55 -11.10 -1.01
CA ALA A 3 3.50 -11.26 0.45
C ALA A 3 3.96 -10.02 1.24
N PHE A 4 5.01 -9.32 0.78
CA PHE A 4 5.49 -8.09 1.45
C PHE A 4 4.47 -6.95 1.40
N LEU A 5 3.66 -6.95 0.34
CA LEU A 5 2.83 -5.84 -0.07
C LEU A 5 1.45 -5.86 0.61
N ALA A 6 0.96 -7.04 0.96
CA ALA A 6 -0.22 -7.22 1.80
C ALA A 6 -0.10 -6.49 3.16
N SER A 7 1.11 -6.44 3.73
CA SER A 7 1.38 -5.76 5.00
C SER A 7 1.10 -4.26 4.95
N LEU A 8 1.43 -3.60 3.83
CA LEU A 8 1.24 -2.16 3.66
C LEU A 8 -0.25 -1.83 3.52
N GLY A 9 -0.99 -2.63 2.75
CA GLY A 9 -2.43 -2.43 2.57
C GLY A 9 -3.23 -2.45 3.88
N LEU A 10 -2.87 -3.34 4.82
CA LEU A 10 -3.52 -3.43 6.13
C LEU A 10 -3.29 -2.18 6.98
N PHE A 11 -2.06 -1.66 7.07
CA PHE A 11 -1.77 -0.43 7.82
C PHE A 11 -2.36 0.81 7.15
N SER A 12 -2.22 0.93 5.83
CA SER A 12 -2.77 2.07 5.10
C SER A 12 -4.28 2.16 5.16
N THR A 13 -4.99 1.02 5.22
CA THR A 13 -6.44 0.99 5.44
C THR A 13 -6.81 1.67 6.76
N GLN A 14 -6.13 1.28 7.84
CA GLN A 14 -6.38 1.83 9.18
C GLN A 14 -6.03 3.31 9.25
N LEU A 15 -4.86 3.70 8.73
CA LEU A 15 -4.41 5.09 8.72
C LEU A 15 -5.35 5.98 7.91
N ALA A 16 -5.74 5.56 6.71
CA ALA A 16 -6.70 6.31 5.90
C ALA A 16 -8.04 6.47 6.62
N LYS A 17 -8.52 5.41 7.29
CA LYS A 17 -9.77 5.48 8.06
C LYS A 17 -9.66 6.45 9.24
N LEU A 18 -8.57 6.39 10.00
CA LEU A 18 -8.29 7.29 11.12
C LEU A 18 -8.14 8.76 10.66
N SER A 19 -7.67 8.97 9.42
CA SER A 19 -7.61 10.31 8.81
C SER A 19 -8.96 10.79 8.24
N GLY A 20 -10.05 10.05 8.44
CA GLY A 20 -11.40 10.47 8.04
C GLY A 20 -11.77 10.20 6.58
N TYR A 21 -10.96 9.43 5.85
CA TYR A 21 -11.29 9.05 4.48
C TYR A 21 -12.35 7.94 4.44
N LYS A 22 -13.13 7.93 3.35
CA LYS A 22 -13.85 6.73 2.91
C LYS A 22 -12.87 5.80 2.22
N VAL A 23 -12.68 4.59 2.75
CA VAL A 23 -11.60 3.68 2.32
C VAL A 23 -12.16 2.58 1.44
N ILE A 24 -11.59 2.44 0.25
CA ILE A 24 -11.86 1.34 -0.68
C ILE A 24 -10.61 0.48 -0.76
N THR A 25 -10.78 -0.83 -0.62
CA THR A 25 -9.68 -1.79 -0.69
C THR A 25 -9.97 -2.84 -1.73
N THR A 26 -8.91 -3.38 -2.34
CA THR A 26 -9.00 -4.53 -3.25
C THR A 26 -8.27 -5.70 -2.61
N THR A 27 -8.91 -6.87 -2.53
CA THR A 27 -8.29 -8.06 -1.91
C THR A 27 -8.99 -9.33 -2.37
N SER A 28 -8.48 -10.51 -1.99
CA SER A 28 -9.20 -11.78 -2.22
C SER A 28 -10.36 -11.95 -1.22
N PRO A 29 -11.48 -12.60 -1.60
CA PRO A 29 -12.66 -12.77 -0.75
C PRO A 29 -12.38 -13.27 0.68
N LYS A 30 -11.43 -14.20 0.83
CA LYS A 30 -11.01 -14.73 2.13
C LYS A 30 -10.54 -13.68 3.15
N ASN A 31 -10.10 -12.50 2.69
CA ASN A 31 -9.59 -11.43 3.56
C ASN A 31 -10.64 -10.32 3.82
N TYR A 32 -11.87 -10.44 3.32
CA TYR A 32 -12.88 -9.37 3.41
C TYR A 32 -13.21 -9.01 4.86
N ASN A 33 -13.41 -10.02 5.71
CA ASN A 33 -13.72 -9.80 7.12
C ASN A 33 -12.57 -9.07 7.83
N LEU A 34 -11.32 -9.41 7.50
CA LEU A 34 -10.15 -8.73 8.04
C LEU A 34 -10.16 -7.25 7.63
N LEU A 35 -10.24 -6.93 6.34
CA LEU A 35 -10.20 -5.54 5.87
C LEU A 35 -11.38 -4.72 6.39
N LYS A 36 -12.57 -5.32 6.50
CA LYS A 36 -13.74 -4.69 7.14
C LYS A 36 -13.47 -4.35 8.60
N SER A 37 -12.85 -5.27 9.34
CA SER A 37 -12.47 -5.05 10.75
C SER A 37 -11.38 -3.98 10.96
N LEU A 38 -10.64 -3.65 9.91
CA LEU A 38 -9.59 -2.63 9.88
C LEU A 38 -10.08 -1.27 9.34
N GLY A 39 -11.35 -1.17 8.94
CA GLY A 39 -11.99 0.10 8.57
C GLY A 39 -12.22 0.32 7.07
N ALA A 40 -12.09 -0.71 6.23
CA ALA A 40 -12.50 -0.61 4.83
C ALA A 40 -14.02 -0.40 4.72
N ASP A 41 -14.44 0.64 3.99
CA ASP A 41 -15.85 0.96 3.74
C ASP A 41 -16.40 0.17 2.54
N VAL A 42 -15.57 -0.07 1.53
CA VAL A 42 -15.89 -0.90 0.36
C VAL A 42 -14.73 -1.84 0.08
N ILE A 43 -15.05 -3.08 -0.23
CA ILE A 43 -14.06 -4.12 -0.54
C ILE A 43 -14.44 -4.74 -1.89
N VAL A 44 -13.51 -4.73 -2.83
CA VAL A 44 -13.69 -5.27 -4.18
C VAL A 44 -12.72 -6.43 -4.39
N ASN A 45 -13.15 -7.46 -5.12
CA ASN A 45 -12.25 -8.56 -5.44
C ASN A 45 -11.33 -8.11 -6.57
N TYR A 46 -10.02 -8.16 -6.34
CA TYR A 46 -9.07 -7.67 -7.35
C TYR A 46 -9.07 -8.48 -8.65
N ARG A 47 -9.63 -9.70 -8.62
CA ARG A 47 -9.74 -10.59 -9.78
C ARG A 47 -10.98 -10.34 -10.63
N ASP A 48 -11.90 -9.48 -10.18
CA ASP A 48 -13.11 -9.20 -10.96
C ASP A 48 -12.75 -8.42 -12.23
N THR A 49 -13.30 -8.83 -13.36
CA THR A 49 -13.01 -8.21 -14.66
C THR A 49 -13.53 -6.77 -14.76
N ASP A 50 -14.50 -6.40 -13.92
CA ASP A 50 -15.13 -5.08 -13.85
C ASP A 50 -14.69 -4.26 -12.62
N ILE A 51 -13.54 -4.59 -12.01
CA ILE A 51 -13.01 -3.94 -10.80
C ILE A 51 -13.01 -2.40 -10.89
N VAL A 52 -12.63 -1.84 -12.04
CA VAL A 52 -12.58 -0.39 -12.25
C VAL A 52 -13.98 0.22 -12.15
N GLN A 53 -14.96 -0.41 -12.79
CA GLN A 53 -16.36 0.01 -12.78
C GLN A 53 -16.95 -0.11 -11.37
N GLN A 54 -16.62 -1.18 -10.63
CA GLN A 54 -17.04 -1.34 -9.25
C GLN A 54 -16.51 -0.19 -8.36
N ILE A 55 -15.22 0.16 -8.49
CA ILE A 55 -14.61 1.27 -7.73
C ILE A 55 -15.22 2.61 -8.11
N GLN A 56 -15.38 2.89 -9.41
CA GLN A 56 -16.01 4.13 -9.89
C GLN A 56 -17.45 4.23 -9.38
N LYS A 57 -18.24 3.16 -9.43
CA LYS A 57 -19.60 3.13 -8.89
C LYS A 57 -19.63 3.39 -7.38
N ALA A 58 -18.74 2.73 -6.62
CA ALA A 58 -18.64 2.87 -5.17
C ALA A 58 -18.25 4.30 -4.72
N THR A 59 -17.52 5.02 -5.57
CA THR A 59 -17.11 6.41 -5.34
C THR A 59 -18.02 7.43 -6.01
N LYS A 60 -19.05 7.01 -6.76
CA LYS A 60 -19.81 7.92 -7.65
C LYS A 60 -18.87 8.70 -8.59
N ASN A 61 -17.82 8.03 -9.06
CA ASN A 61 -16.78 8.54 -9.94
C ASN A 61 -16.08 9.79 -9.38
N SER A 62 -15.78 9.80 -8.09
CA SER A 62 -15.12 10.93 -7.40
C SER A 62 -13.76 10.57 -6.79
N LEU A 63 -13.19 9.40 -7.13
CA LEU A 63 -11.92 8.94 -6.57
C LEU A 63 -10.76 9.86 -7.01
N LYS A 64 -10.02 10.42 -6.06
CA LYS A 64 -8.89 11.33 -6.34
C LYS A 64 -7.52 10.74 -6.02
N TYR A 65 -7.48 9.82 -5.06
CA TYR A 65 -6.24 9.27 -4.52
C TYR A 65 -6.29 7.74 -4.57
N ALA A 66 -5.18 7.12 -4.95
CA ALA A 66 -4.97 5.69 -4.82
C ALA A 66 -3.59 5.41 -4.23
N PHE A 67 -3.48 4.33 -3.46
CA PHE A 67 -2.20 3.81 -2.99
C PHE A 67 -2.06 2.37 -3.47
N ASP A 68 -1.23 2.17 -4.49
CA ASP A 68 -0.94 0.87 -5.04
C ASP A 68 0.21 0.23 -4.26
N THR A 69 -0.17 -0.70 -3.39
CA THR A 69 0.78 -1.45 -2.58
C THR A 69 1.43 -2.59 -3.36
N ILE A 70 0.93 -2.99 -4.53
CA ILE A 70 1.51 -4.06 -5.36
C ILE A 70 2.53 -3.48 -6.35
N SER A 71 2.17 -2.38 -7.00
CA SER A 71 3.00 -1.63 -7.96
C SER A 71 3.48 -2.44 -9.17
N GLU A 72 2.70 -3.43 -9.59
CA GLU A 72 2.86 -4.11 -10.88
C GLU A 72 2.10 -3.32 -11.98
N ALA A 73 2.45 -3.54 -13.26
CA ALA A 73 1.92 -2.72 -14.35
C ALA A 73 0.37 -2.73 -14.42
N ASP A 74 -0.25 -3.89 -14.18
CA ASP A 74 -1.69 -4.06 -14.14
C ASP A 74 -2.33 -3.36 -12.93
N THR A 75 -1.73 -3.46 -11.74
CA THR A 75 -2.26 -2.82 -10.53
C THR A 75 -2.17 -1.29 -10.61
N GLN A 76 -1.07 -0.76 -11.16
CA GLN A 76 -0.94 0.67 -11.40
C GLN A 76 -1.98 1.16 -12.41
N ALA A 77 -2.20 0.41 -13.50
CA ALA A 77 -3.20 0.73 -14.51
C ALA A 77 -4.63 0.69 -13.94
N ILE A 78 -4.96 -0.28 -13.08
CA ILE A 78 -6.25 -0.33 -12.37
C ILE A 78 -6.42 0.93 -11.52
N CYS A 79 -5.42 1.34 -10.74
CA CYS A 79 -5.48 2.55 -9.94
C CYS A 79 -5.74 3.79 -10.80
N VAL A 80 -4.93 4.01 -11.84
CA VAL A 80 -5.05 5.16 -12.76
C VAL A 80 -6.43 5.21 -13.44
N LYS A 81 -6.95 4.07 -13.90
CA LYS A 81 -8.27 3.98 -14.54
C LYS A 81 -9.42 4.20 -13.55
N SER A 82 -9.22 3.89 -12.28
CA SER A 82 -10.24 4.04 -11.23
C SER A 82 -10.43 5.47 -10.75
N LEU A 83 -9.44 6.34 -10.96
CA LEU A 83 -9.52 7.77 -10.60
C LEU A 83 -10.56 8.51 -11.45
N ALA A 84 -11.22 9.50 -10.86
CA ALA A 84 -12.09 10.42 -11.57
C ALA A 84 -11.29 11.27 -12.58
N SER A 85 -11.91 11.68 -13.69
CA SER A 85 -11.34 12.66 -14.60
C SER A 85 -11.25 14.03 -13.94
N THR A 86 -10.13 14.72 -14.15
CA THR A 86 -9.88 16.03 -13.56
C THR A 86 -9.71 17.08 -14.66
N PRO A 87 -10.41 18.23 -14.61
CA PRO A 87 -10.18 19.32 -15.56
C PRO A 87 -8.72 19.80 -15.51
N LYS A 88 -8.17 20.25 -16.65
CA LYS A 88 -6.76 20.66 -16.77
C LYS A 88 -6.29 21.72 -15.76
N ALA A 89 -7.20 22.55 -15.24
CA ALA A 89 -6.89 23.61 -14.27
C ALA A 89 -7.03 23.16 -12.80
N ALA A 90 -7.48 21.94 -12.53
CA ALA A 90 -7.68 21.42 -11.18
C ALA A 90 -6.48 20.57 -10.72
N ILE A 91 -6.37 20.36 -9.42
CA ILE A 91 -5.31 19.53 -8.82
C ILE A 91 -5.46 18.10 -9.34
N PRO A 92 -4.45 17.54 -10.03
CA PRO A 92 -4.53 16.23 -10.65
C PRO A 92 -4.79 15.13 -9.61
N GLY A 93 -5.39 14.04 -10.07
CA GLY A 93 -5.47 12.82 -9.27
C GLY A 93 -4.07 12.26 -9.00
N LYS A 94 -3.89 11.55 -7.89
CA LYS A 94 -2.57 11.04 -7.50
C LYS A 94 -2.63 9.55 -7.16
N VAL A 95 -1.73 8.78 -7.76
CA VAL A 95 -1.48 7.38 -7.43
C VAL A 95 -0.11 7.30 -6.78
N ILE A 96 -0.07 6.88 -5.52
CA ILE A 96 1.19 6.55 -4.85
C ILE A 96 1.51 5.08 -5.13
N VAL A 97 2.75 4.79 -5.52
CA VAL A 97 3.26 3.44 -5.81
C VAL A 97 4.46 3.15 -4.91
N VAL A 98 4.62 1.91 -4.45
CA VAL A 98 5.73 1.47 -3.59
C VAL A 98 6.92 0.92 -4.39
N GLN A 99 6.78 0.84 -5.72
CA GLN A 99 7.86 0.58 -6.67
C GLN A 99 7.86 1.68 -7.75
N PHE A 100 8.67 1.52 -8.80
CA PHE A 100 8.76 2.53 -9.85
C PHE A 100 7.50 2.58 -10.74
N PRO A 101 7.11 3.78 -11.20
CA PRO A 101 5.98 3.89 -12.12
C PRO A 101 6.27 3.21 -13.46
N ASN A 102 5.34 2.42 -13.96
CA ASN A 102 5.42 1.79 -15.27
C ASN A 102 5.16 2.82 -16.39
N GLU A 103 5.98 2.84 -17.45
CA GLU A 103 5.89 3.85 -18.52
C GLU A 103 4.57 3.82 -19.31
N ASP A 104 4.06 2.62 -19.62
CA ASP A 104 2.78 2.47 -20.32
C ASP A 104 1.64 3.04 -19.46
N THR A 105 1.73 2.82 -18.14
CA THR A 105 0.75 3.32 -17.18
C THR A 105 0.78 4.84 -17.04
N LYS A 106 1.95 5.49 -17.05
CA LYS A 106 2.06 6.96 -17.09
C LYS A 106 1.37 7.53 -18.32
N SER A 107 1.50 6.85 -19.45
CA SER A 107 0.95 7.28 -20.73
C SER A 107 -0.57 7.13 -20.83
N LEU A 108 -1.22 6.40 -19.92
CA LEU A 108 -2.67 6.20 -19.94
C LEU A 108 -3.45 7.49 -19.71
N ARG A 109 -2.95 8.37 -18.84
CA ARG A 109 -3.68 9.58 -18.40
C ARG A 109 -2.74 10.71 -18.05
N SER A 110 -2.92 11.85 -18.72
CA SER A 110 -2.14 13.07 -18.47
C SER A 110 -2.64 13.90 -17.29
N ASP A 111 -3.82 13.60 -16.75
CA ASP A 111 -4.42 14.28 -15.59
C ASP A 111 -4.21 13.53 -14.26
N VAL A 112 -3.32 12.53 -14.26
CA VAL A 112 -2.96 11.73 -13.08
C VAL A 112 -1.44 11.78 -12.87
N VAL A 113 -1.03 12.05 -11.63
CA VAL A 113 0.36 11.96 -11.19
C VAL A 113 0.60 10.60 -10.55
N ILE A 114 1.57 9.85 -11.06
CA ILE A 114 2.04 8.61 -10.43
C ILE A 114 3.34 8.94 -9.70
N GLN A 115 3.33 8.81 -8.38
CA GLN A 115 4.46 9.20 -7.52
C GLN A 115 4.99 7.97 -6.77
N PRO A 116 6.26 7.58 -6.95
CA PRO A 116 6.87 6.55 -6.13
C PRO A 116 7.12 7.04 -4.71
N THR A 117 7.01 6.13 -3.75
CA THR A 117 7.49 6.33 -2.38
C THR A 117 8.56 5.29 -2.07
N ILE A 118 9.71 5.76 -1.59
CA ILE A 118 10.85 4.92 -1.22
C ILE A 118 11.27 5.27 0.21
N ILE A 119 11.32 4.24 1.06
CA ILE A 119 11.51 4.42 2.51
C ILE A 119 12.83 5.13 2.89
N TYR A 120 13.88 4.93 2.09
CA TYR A 120 15.22 5.48 2.36
C TYR A 120 15.23 7.01 2.48
N MET A 121 14.42 7.69 1.66
CA MET A 121 14.32 9.16 1.70
C MET A 121 13.77 9.65 3.03
N ALA A 122 12.75 8.97 3.57
CA ALA A 122 12.16 9.29 4.87
C ALA A 122 13.08 8.92 6.05
N LEU A 123 14.01 7.99 5.85
CA LEU A 123 15.08 7.70 6.81
C LEU A 123 16.27 8.69 6.69
N GLY A 124 16.20 9.64 5.75
CA GLY A 124 17.25 10.63 5.51
C GLY A 124 18.45 10.11 4.74
N GLY A 125 18.33 8.95 4.08
CA GLY A 125 19.34 8.39 3.19
C GLY A 125 19.01 8.68 1.72
N SER A 126 20.04 8.77 0.89
CA SER A 126 19.87 8.63 -0.56
C SER A 126 19.58 7.17 -0.91
N PHE A 127 19.00 6.96 -2.08
CA PHE A 127 18.78 5.64 -2.65
C PHE A 127 19.49 5.52 -4.00
N GLU A 128 20.33 4.51 -4.13
CA GLU A 128 21.08 4.21 -5.34
C GLU A 128 20.73 2.80 -5.83
N TRP A 129 20.35 2.70 -7.10
CA TRP A 129 20.07 1.46 -7.81
C TRP A 129 20.49 1.63 -9.26
N PRO A 130 20.88 0.57 -10.01
CA PRO A 130 21.23 0.71 -11.42
C PRO A 130 20.19 1.51 -12.22
N GLY A 131 20.58 2.69 -12.71
CA GLY A 131 19.74 3.61 -13.49
C GLY A 131 18.84 4.55 -12.67
N ILE A 132 18.90 4.51 -11.33
CA ILE A 132 18.03 5.28 -10.44
C ILE A 132 18.85 5.82 -9.27
N SER A 133 18.94 7.14 -9.18
CA SER A 133 19.50 7.85 -8.03
C SER A 133 18.45 8.80 -7.48
N LEU A 134 18.10 8.63 -6.20
CA LEU A 134 17.21 9.51 -5.47
C LEU A 134 17.98 10.13 -4.30
N PRO A 135 18.04 11.47 -4.19
CA PRO A 135 18.75 12.11 -3.10
C PRO A 135 18.02 11.90 -1.77
N ALA A 136 18.75 12.05 -0.67
CA ALA A 136 18.14 12.17 0.65
C ALA A 136 17.18 13.37 0.68
N SER A 137 16.07 13.23 1.42
CA SER A 137 15.07 14.28 1.58
C SER A 137 15.01 14.73 3.05
N PRO A 138 15.62 15.87 3.40
CA PRO A 138 15.53 16.42 4.75
C PRO A 138 14.08 16.70 5.18
N GLU A 139 13.22 17.06 4.22
CA GLU A 139 11.79 17.30 4.46
C GLU A 139 11.07 16.01 4.83
N ASP A 140 11.24 14.92 4.07
CA ASP A 140 10.61 13.63 4.37
C ASP A 140 11.12 13.08 5.71
N LYS A 141 12.41 13.25 5.99
CA LYS A 141 13.00 12.88 7.29
C LYS A 141 12.36 13.66 8.42
N ALA A 142 12.27 14.98 8.30
CA ALA A 142 11.64 15.82 9.32
C ALA A 142 10.18 15.44 9.54
N HIS A 143 9.45 15.17 8.45
CA HIS A 143 8.07 14.70 8.52
C HIS A 143 7.97 13.37 9.27
N MET A 144 8.79 12.37 8.92
CA MET A 144 8.80 11.07 9.59
C MET A 144 9.14 11.19 11.08
N VAL A 145 10.16 11.98 11.44
CA VAL A 145 10.53 12.24 12.84
C VAL A 145 9.36 12.86 13.60
N SER A 146 8.66 13.82 13.00
CA SER A 146 7.48 14.44 13.63
C SER A 146 6.29 13.48 13.77
N TRP A 147 6.21 12.46 12.91
CA TRP A 147 5.10 11.52 12.86
C TRP A 147 5.27 10.30 13.79
N ILE A 148 6.51 9.89 14.11
CA ILE A 148 6.80 8.74 14.98
C ILE A 148 6.08 8.82 16.34
N PRO A 149 6.10 9.93 17.09
CA PRO A 149 5.39 10.02 18.37
C PRO A 149 3.88 9.81 18.21
N LYS A 150 3.31 10.25 17.09
CA LYS A 150 1.90 10.03 16.80
C LYS A 150 1.61 8.55 16.54
N LEU A 151 2.47 7.86 15.80
CA LEU A 151 2.33 6.43 15.57
C LEU A 151 2.38 5.64 16.89
N GLU A 152 3.32 5.97 17.78
CA GLU A 152 3.43 5.35 19.10
C GLU A 152 2.15 5.53 19.93
N GLU A 153 1.58 6.74 19.93
CA GLU A 153 0.31 7.03 20.58
C GLU A 153 -0.83 6.16 20.00
N LEU A 154 -0.94 6.09 18.68
CA LEU A 154 -1.99 5.32 17.99
C LEU A 154 -1.89 3.81 18.30
N VAL A 155 -0.67 3.28 18.36
CA VAL A 155 -0.43 1.87 18.71
C VAL A 155 -0.74 1.61 20.18
N THR A 156 -0.26 2.47 21.08
CA THR A 156 -0.47 2.32 22.55
C THR A 156 -1.95 2.42 22.92
N LYS A 157 -2.72 3.27 22.22
CA LYS A 157 -4.17 3.38 22.39
C LYS A 157 -4.96 2.27 21.68
N GLY A 158 -4.29 1.34 21.00
CA GLY A 158 -4.93 0.25 20.25
C GLY A 158 -5.75 0.71 19.03
N GLN A 159 -5.52 1.94 18.55
CA GLN A 159 -6.22 2.49 17.39
C GLN A 159 -5.69 1.94 16.07
N ILE A 160 -4.42 1.49 16.05
CA ILE A 160 -3.84 0.70 14.97
C ILE A 160 -3.58 -0.70 15.51
N LYS A 161 -4.16 -1.69 14.85
CA LYS A 161 -3.92 -3.11 15.11
C LYS A 161 -2.71 -3.57 14.31
N PRO A 162 -1.83 -4.41 14.89
CA PRO A 162 -0.77 -5.04 14.14
C PRO A 162 -1.34 -6.01 13.11
N ASN A 163 -0.53 -6.35 12.11
CA ASN A 163 -0.90 -7.39 11.16
C ASN A 163 -1.04 -8.75 11.87
N PRO A 164 -1.95 -9.63 11.40
CA PRO A 164 -2.00 -11.01 11.88
C PRO A 164 -0.61 -11.65 11.85
N VAL A 165 -0.19 -12.24 12.95
CA VAL A 165 1.17 -12.77 13.11
C VAL A 165 1.18 -14.26 12.82
N LYS A 166 2.10 -14.69 11.96
CA LYS A 166 2.50 -16.09 11.81
C LYS A 166 3.85 -16.28 12.48
N VAL A 167 3.84 -16.80 13.70
CA VAL A 167 5.09 -17.17 14.38
C VAL A 167 5.67 -18.39 13.68
N TRP A 168 6.86 -18.24 13.10
CA TRP A 168 7.55 -19.32 12.41
C TRP A 168 8.38 -20.14 13.41
N PRO A 169 8.26 -21.48 13.43
CA PRO A 169 9.00 -22.33 14.35
C PRO A 169 10.49 -22.39 13.97
N GLY A 170 11.37 -22.71 14.93
CA GLY A 170 12.79 -22.95 14.66
C GLY A 170 13.71 -21.72 14.73
N GLY A 171 13.19 -20.56 15.13
CA GLY A 171 13.99 -19.36 15.37
C GLY A 171 14.73 -18.89 14.13
N LEU A 172 15.94 -18.35 14.30
CA LEU A 172 16.73 -17.80 13.19
C LEU A 172 17.18 -18.86 12.17
N GLU A 173 17.38 -20.11 12.60
CA GLU A 173 17.80 -21.21 11.72
C GLU A 173 16.75 -21.52 10.64
N ALA A 174 15.47 -21.25 10.94
CA ALA A 174 14.35 -21.50 10.03
C ALA A 174 14.02 -20.33 9.08
N VAL A 175 14.82 -19.25 9.08
CA VAL A 175 14.55 -18.05 8.26
C VAL A 175 14.44 -18.36 6.77
N ASN A 176 15.27 -19.27 6.27
CA ASN A 176 15.25 -19.68 4.86
C ASN A 176 13.93 -20.36 4.47
N GLU A 177 13.33 -21.13 5.39
CA GLU A 177 12.06 -21.81 5.15
C GLU A 177 10.91 -20.82 5.06
N GLY A 178 10.86 -19.82 5.94
CA GLY A 178 9.83 -18.78 5.85
C GLY A 178 9.99 -17.89 4.61
N PHE A 179 11.23 -17.63 4.15
CA PHE A 179 11.46 -17.02 2.84
C PHE A 179 10.98 -17.89 1.68
N GLN A 180 11.18 -19.21 1.76
CA GLN A 180 10.67 -20.14 0.75
C GLN A 180 9.14 -20.14 0.70
N TYR A 181 8.49 -20.22 1.87
CA TYR A 181 7.03 -20.12 2.00
C TYR A 181 6.47 -18.83 1.40
N MET A 182 7.21 -17.73 1.59
CA MET A 182 6.90 -16.44 1.00
C MET A 182 7.04 -16.43 -0.54
N ARG A 183 8.14 -16.98 -1.06
CA ARG A 183 8.40 -17.10 -2.51
C ARG A 183 7.34 -17.94 -3.22
N GLU A 184 6.84 -18.98 -2.54
CA GLU A 184 5.73 -19.82 -3.00
C GLU A 184 4.35 -19.13 -2.92
N GLY A 185 4.29 -17.87 -2.46
CA GLY A 185 3.04 -17.09 -2.40
C GLY A 185 2.05 -17.57 -1.34
N LYS A 186 2.51 -18.34 -0.35
CA LYS A 186 1.64 -18.92 0.69
C LYS A 186 1.28 -17.93 1.80
N VAL A 187 1.99 -16.81 1.91
CA VAL A 187 1.64 -15.72 2.83
C VAL A 187 0.38 -15.00 2.34
N SER A 188 -0.62 -14.88 3.21
CA SER A 188 -1.87 -14.18 2.91
C SER A 188 -2.35 -13.39 4.11
N ALA A 189 -2.22 -12.07 4.03
CA ALA A 189 -2.66 -11.14 5.08
C ALA A 189 -2.10 -11.47 6.49
N GLU A 190 -0.91 -12.05 6.53
CA GLU A 190 -0.17 -12.39 7.74
C GLU A 190 1.28 -11.90 7.62
N LYS A 191 1.93 -11.66 8.75
CA LYS A 191 3.35 -11.32 8.85
C LYS A 191 4.10 -12.49 9.49
N ILE A 192 5.09 -13.03 8.79
CA ILE A 192 6.01 -14.03 9.35
C ILE A 192 6.89 -13.33 10.40
N VAL A 193 6.91 -13.87 11.61
CA VAL A 193 7.70 -13.38 12.75
C VAL A 193 8.47 -14.57 13.34
N TYR A 194 9.73 -14.34 13.72
CA TYR A 194 10.58 -15.35 14.35
C TYR A 194 10.84 -14.95 15.80
N ASN A 195 10.71 -15.90 16.72
CA ASN A 195 11.13 -15.71 18.10
C ASN A 195 12.61 -16.09 18.21
N VAL A 196 13.42 -15.21 18.82
CA VAL A 196 14.87 -15.37 19.00
C VAL A 196 15.20 -15.58 20.49
N MET A 197 14.25 -16.13 21.24
CA MET A 197 14.42 -16.43 22.66
C MET A 197 15.04 -17.81 22.87
#